data_AF-A0A368GDF4-F1
#
_entry.id   AF-A0A368GDF4-F1
#
_cell.length_a   1.000
_cell.length_b   1.000
_cell.length_c   1.000
_cell.angle_alpha   90.00
_cell.angle_beta   90.00
_cell.angle_gamma   90.00
#
_symmetry.space_group_name_H-M   'P 1'
#
loop_
_entity.id
_entity.type
_entity.pdbx_description
1 polymer ?
#
loop_
_entity_poly.entity_id
_entity_poly.type
_entity_poly.pdbx_seq_one_letter_code
_entity_poly.pdbx_strand_id
1 'polypeptide(L)'
;MKRKLSDADNLIWQVDENPPADETQIGEHRGPCAIDYDSMLMLANVPPLTDEMRFRCPALPLRTRSTPEFTLVLDLDETLVHCSLSPLVDASMVFPVNFQNNTYEVYVRLRPHLHTFLERLSANYEIILFTASKRIYADKLLVRTPRYLAPFTQLLNTFV
;
A
#
# COMPACT_ATOMS: atom_id res chain seq x y z
N MET A 1 -35.13 25.22 17.57
CA MET A 1 -35.11 23.83 17.08
C MET A 1 -33.76 23.22 17.39
N LYS A 2 -33.70 22.25 18.31
CA LYS A 2 -32.46 21.59 18.77
C LYS A 2 -32.11 20.47 17.78
N ARG A 3 -30.89 20.47 17.24
CA ARG A 3 -30.39 19.34 16.43
C ARG A 3 -30.09 18.17 17.36
N LYS A 4 -30.68 17.01 17.06
CA LYS A 4 -30.40 15.74 17.75
C LYS A 4 -28.95 15.32 17.49
N LEU A 5 -28.23 14.98 18.57
CA LEU A 5 -27.01 14.19 18.55
C LEU A 5 -27.44 12.71 18.56
N SER A 6 -27.28 12.02 17.44
CA SER A 6 -27.12 10.57 17.30
C SER A 6 -26.74 10.39 15.82
N ASP A 7 -25.59 9.81 15.45
CA ASP A 7 -25.46 8.36 15.30
C ASP A 7 -23.96 7.97 15.25
N ALA A 8 -23.17 8.34 16.27
CA ALA A 8 -21.76 7.93 16.36
C ALA A 8 -21.57 6.53 16.98
N ASP A 9 -22.64 5.92 17.53
CA ASP A 9 -22.55 4.70 18.35
C ASP A 9 -22.93 3.41 17.60
N ASN A 10 -23.19 3.45 16.29
CA ASN A 10 -23.58 2.25 15.51
C ASN A 10 -22.45 1.62 14.68
N LEU A 11 -21.19 2.02 14.92
CA LEU A 11 -20.03 1.34 14.32
C LEU A 11 -19.52 0.19 15.20
N ILE A 12 -20.44 -0.66 15.70
CA ILE A 12 -20.08 -1.94 16.29
C ILE A 12 -19.90 -2.92 15.14
N TRP A 13 -18.68 -3.40 14.96
CA TRP A 13 -18.36 -4.49 14.05
C TRP A 13 -19.25 -5.69 14.38
N GLN A 14 -20.29 -5.92 13.59
CA GLN A 14 -21.03 -7.18 13.63
C GLN A 14 -20.05 -8.26 13.17
N VAL A 15 -19.58 -9.04 14.15
CA VAL A 15 -18.75 -10.20 13.93
C VAL A 15 -19.69 -11.27 13.38
N ASP A 16 -19.62 -11.53 12.08
CA ASP A 16 -20.19 -12.75 11.54
C ASP A 16 -19.50 -13.94 12.24
N GLU A 17 -20.28 -14.82 12.88
CA GLU A 17 -19.79 -16.05 13.51
C GLU A 17 -19.27 -17.01 12.43
N ASN A 18 -18.07 -16.72 11.91
CA ASN A 18 -17.25 -17.73 11.29
C ASN A 18 -16.73 -18.69 12.38
N PRO A 19 -16.60 -19.99 12.08
CA PRO A 19 -15.97 -20.91 13.01
C PRO A 19 -14.59 -20.36 13.41
N PRO A 20 -14.19 -20.51 14.69
CA PRO A 20 -12.91 -20.01 15.16
C PRO A 20 -11.81 -20.56 14.25
N ALA A 21 -10.98 -19.66 13.74
CA ALA A 21 -9.79 -20.06 13.01
C ALA A 21 -9.02 -21.05 13.90
N ASP A 22 -8.64 -22.19 13.33
CA ASP A 22 -7.85 -23.20 14.05
C ASP A 22 -6.48 -22.59 14.40
N GLU A 23 -6.39 -22.06 15.63
CA GLU A 23 -5.21 -21.37 16.15
C GLU A 23 -3.98 -22.29 16.19
N THR A 24 -4.17 -23.61 16.10
CA THR A 24 -3.07 -24.58 16.08
C THR A 24 -2.32 -24.65 14.75
N GLN A 25 -2.83 -23.99 13.69
CA GLN A 25 -2.17 -23.90 12.38
C GLN A 25 -1.58 -22.51 12.09
N ILE A 26 -1.65 -21.57 13.04
CA ILE A 26 -0.87 -20.32 12.96
C ILE A 26 0.57 -20.71 13.29
N GLY A 27 1.33 -21.15 12.27
CA GLY A 27 2.78 -21.30 12.41
C GLY A 27 3.34 -20.03 13.03
N GLU A 28 4.28 -20.14 13.97
CA GLU A 28 4.92 -19.02 14.64
C GLU A 28 5.48 -18.03 13.59
N HIS A 29 4.66 -17.07 13.15
CA HIS A 29 5.12 -15.94 12.37
C HIS A 29 5.82 -15.02 13.35
N ARG A 30 7.06 -15.39 13.72
CA ARG A 30 8.02 -14.47 14.28
C ARG A 30 8.31 -13.47 13.17
N GLY A 31 7.55 -12.38 13.12
CA GLY A 31 8.05 -11.15 12.54
C GLY A 31 9.41 -10.83 13.18
N PRO A 32 10.30 -10.04 12.54
CA PRO A 32 11.58 -9.69 13.13
C PRO A 32 11.35 -9.15 14.54
N CYS A 33 11.74 -9.94 15.54
CA CYS A 33 11.30 -9.75 16.92
C CYS A 33 12.00 -8.55 17.60
N ALA A 34 12.91 -7.89 16.89
CA ALA A 34 13.59 -6.68 17.30
C ALA A 34 13.99 -5.90 16.04
N ILE A 35 13.75 -4.59 16.04
CA ILE A 35 14.50 -3.69 15.17
C ILE A 35 15.94 -3.74 15.70
N ASP A 36 16.90 -4.13 14.87
CA ASP A 36 18.29 -4.19 15.30
C ASP A 36 18.81 -2.79 15.66
N TYR A 37 19.83 -2.75 16.51
CA TYR A 37 20.39 -1.49 17.00
C TYR A 37 20.93 -0.61 15.87
N ASP A 38 21.48 -1.21 14.81
CA ASP A 38 22.02 -0.48 13.68
C ASP A 38 20.90 0.21 12.90
N SER A 39 19.77 -0.46 12.68
CA SER A 39 18.55 0.11 12.10
C SER A 39 18.01 1.28 12.93
N MET A 40 17.99 1.15 14.26
CA MET A 40 17.61 2.26 15.14
C MET A 40 18.59 3.43 15.02
N LEU A 41 19.89 3.14 14.94
CA LEU A 41 20.94 4.15 14.81
C LEU A 41 20.87 4.86 13.46
N MET A 42 20.54 4.15 12.38
CA MET A 42 20.33 4.74 11.07
C MET A 42 19.12 5.68 11.06
N LEU A 43 17.99 5.27 11.66
CA LEU A 43 16.79 6.11 11.77
C LEU A 43 17.01 7.35 12.64
N ALA A 44 17.80 7.22 13.70
CA ALA A 44 18.16 8.35 14.57
C ALA A 44 19.11 9.34 13.89
N ASN A 45 19.93 8.86 12.94
CA ASN A 45 20.98 9.65 12.28
C ASN A 45 20.71 9.85 10.78
N VAL A 46 19.45 10.02 10.38
CA VAL A 46 19.10 10.35 9.00
C VAL A 46 19.77 11.69 8.63
N PRO A 47 20.51 11.76 7.50
CA PRO A 47 21.19 12.98 7.10
C PRO A 47 20.19 14.13 6.96
N PRO A 48 20.58 15.37 7.29
CA PRO A 48 19.71 16.52 7.11
C PRO A 48 19.31 16.66 5.64
N LEU A 49 18.04 17.02 5.41
CA LEU A 49 17.55 17.29 4.06
C LEU A 49 18.37 18.40 3.42
N THR A 50 18.89 18.15 2.22
CA THR A 50 19.60 19.14 1.40
C THR A 50 18.65 20.27 0.99
N ASP A 51 19.19 21.45 0.67
CA ASP A 51 18.38 22.58 0.20
C ASP A 51 17.58 22.20 -1.05
N GLU A 52 18.19 21.48 -1.99
CA GLU A 52 17.52 20.94 -3.18
C GLU A 52 16.30 20.09 -2.82
N MET A 53 16.41 19.21 -1.81
CA MET A 53 15.29 18.38 -1.34
C MET A 53 14.18 19.22 -0.69
N ARG A 54 14.53 20.32 -0.01
CA ARG A 54 13.58 21.24 0.63
C ARG A 54 12.81 22.09 -0.38
N PHE A 55 13.41 22.41 -1.52
CA PHE A 55 12.77 23.19 -2.59
C PHE A 55 11.97 22.35 -3.59
N ARG A 56 11.91 21.03 -3.43
CA ARG A 56 11.09 20.19 -4.31
C ARG A 56 9.62 20.51 -4.10
N CYS A 57 8.86 20.46 -5.19
CA CYS A 57 7.41 20.58 -5.12
C CYS A 57 6.84 19.50 -4.20
N PRO A 58 5.76 19.79 -3.44
CA PRO A 58 5.08 18.80 -2.64
C PRO A 58 4.74 17.56 -3.47
N ALA A 59 5.05 16.39 -2.91
CA ALA A 59 4.81 15.10 -3.54
C ALA A 59 3.32 14.73 -3.62
N LEU A 60 2.52 15.31 -2.72
CA LEU A 60 1.10 15.02 -2.63
C LEU A 60 0.32 15.95 -3.57
N PRO A 61 -0.75 15.45 -4.21
CA PRO A 61 -1.66 16.26 -5.01
C PRO A 61 -2.21 17.45 -4.23
N LEU A 62 -2.57 18.52 -4.95
CA LEU A 62 -3.28 19.64 -4.35
C LEU A 62 -4.67 19.21 -3.90
N ARG A 63 -5.00 19.51 -2.65
CA ARG A 63 -6.33 19.23 -2.12
C ARG A 63 -7.38 20.13 -2.76
N THR A 64 -8.52 19.52 -3.12
CA THR A 64 -9.70 20.18 -3.66
C THR A 64 -10.87 20.04 -2.69
N ARG A 65 -11.97 20.75 -2.94
CA ARG A 65 -13.20 20.61 -2.11
C ARG A 65 -13.81 19.20 -2.17
N SER A 66 -13.48 18.41 -3.18
CA SER A 66 -13.90 17.00 -3.33
C SER A 66 -12.88 16.00 -2.78
N THR A 67 -11.71 16.46 -2.33
CA THR A 67 -10.70 15.56 -1.75
C THR A 67 -11.15 15.15 -0.34
N PRO A 68 -11.09 13.85 0.01
CA PRO A 68 -11.33 13.40 1.37
C PRO A 68 -10.44 14.11 2.40
N GLU A 69 -10.91 14.17 3.66
CA GLU A 69 -10.19 14.87 4.73
C GLU A 69 -8.82 14.24 5.04
N PHE A 70 -8.76 12.91 4.98
CA PHE A 70 -7.57 12.14 5.29
C PHE A 70 -6.95 11.54 4.02
N THR A 71 -5.62 11.57 3.97
CA THR A 71 -4.83 10.92 2.91
C THR A 71 -4.23 9.65 3.50
N LEU A 72 -4.43 8.52 2.82
CA LEU A 72 -3.84 7.24 3.18
C LEU A 72 -2.71 6.92 2.20
N VAL A 73 -1.48 6.98 2.69
CA VAL A 73 -0.30 6.63 1.90
C VAL A 73 0.01 5.15 2.12
N LEU A 74 0.12 4.38 1.04
CA LEU A 74 0.37 2.94 1.08
C LEU A 74 1.61 2.57 0.26
N ASP A 75 2.43 1.69 0.82
CA ASP A 75 3.45 1.00 0.03
C ASP A 75 2.82 -0.16 -0.78
N LEU A 76 3.56 -0.70 -1.73
CA LEU A 76 3.14 -1.73 -2.67
C LEU A 76 3.70 -3.10 -2.28
N ASP A 77 5.01 -3.28 -2.37
CA ASP A 77 5.66 -4.58 -2.19
C ASP A 77 5.67 -5.00 -0.71
N GLU A 78 5.39 -6.27 -0.46
CA GLU A 78 5.16 -6.85 0.87
C GLU A 78 4.04 -6.18 1.70
N THR A 79 3.32 -5.22 1.12
CA THR A 79 2.21 -4.49 1.75
C THR A 79 0.87 -4.84 1.10
N LEU A 80 0.75 -4.65 -0.22
CA LEU A 80 -0.44 -4.94 -1.01
C LEU A 80 -0.24 -6.14 -1.93
N VAL A 81 1.00 -6.40 -2.34
CA VAL A 81 1.38 -7.49 -3.23
C VAL A 81 2.69 -8.11 -2.80
N HIS A 82 2.91 -9.35 -3.22
CA HIS A 82 4.21 -10.01 -3.13
C HIS A 82 4.69 -10.33 -4.56
N CYS A 83 5.92 -9.94 -4.88
CA CYS A 83 6.53 -10.11 -6.20
C CYS A 83 7.72 -11.06 -6.13
N SER A 84 7.84 -11.97 -7.11
CA SER A 84 8.94 -12.92 -7.21
C SER A 84 9.44 -13.07 -8.65
N LEU A 85 10.74 -13.30 -8.81
CA LEU A 85 11.35 -13.72 -10.09
C LEU A 85 11.29 -15.23 -10.30
N SER A 86 10.96 -15.98 -9.25
CA SER A 86 10.71 -17.42 -9.31
C SER A 86 9.21 -17.69 -9.45
N PRO A 87 8.80 -18.75 -10.18
CA PRO A 87 7.38 -19.09 -10.32
C PRO A 87 6.66 -19.25 -8.98
N LEU A 88 5.46 -18.66 -8.89
CA LEU A 88 4.54 -18.81 -7.77
C LEU A 88 3.32 -19.62 -8.21
N VAL A 89 2.95 -20.66 -7.44
CA VAL A 89 1.83 -21.58 -7.78
C VAL A 89 0.48 -20.86 -7.84
N ASP A 90 0.31 -19.85 -7.00
CA ASP A 90 -0.89 -19.04 -6.79
C ASP A 90 -0.66 -17.58 -7.26
N ALA A 91 0.21 -17.38 -8.25
CA ALA A 91 0.40 -16.08 -8.87
C ALA A 91 -0.95 -15.56 -9.40
N SER A 92 -1.32 -14.35 -8.97
CA SER A 92 -2.50 -13.67 -9.48
C SER A 92 -2.26 -13.06 -10.86
N MET A 93 -1.01 -12.66 -11.14
CA MET A 93 -0.58 -12.06 -12.40
C MET A 93 0.88 -12.43 -12.70
N VAL A 94 1.22 -12.47 -13.99
CA VAL A 94 2.60 -12.61 -14.48
C VAL A 94 2.82 -11.59 -15.59
N PHE A 95 3.97 -10.92 -15.59
CA PHE A 95 4.35 -10.04 -16.69
C PHE A 95 5.86 -9.97 -16.91
N PRO A 96 6.29 -9.74 -18.17
CA PRO A 96 7.70 -9.59 -18.48
C PRO A 96 8.22 -8.21 -18.08
N VAL A 97 9.45 -8.17 -17.57
CA VAL A 97 10.20 -6.96 -17.28
C VAL A 97 11.58 -7.06 -17.93
N ASN A 98 11.95 -6.02 -18.67
CA ASN A 98 13.26 -5.91 -19.27
C ASN A 98 14.25 -5.31 -18.27
N PHE A 99 15.36 -6.00 -18.03
CA PHE A 99 16.46 -5.52 -17.21
C PHE A 99 17.79 -5.99 -17.79
N GLN A 100 18.74 -5.07 -17.99
CA GLN A 100 20.08 -5.36 -18.52
C GLN A 100 20.07 -6.23 -19.80
N ASN A 101 19.22 -5.89 -20.77
CA ASN A 101 19.02 -6.62 -22.03
C ASN A 101 18.43 -8.05 -21.92
N ASN A 102 18.05 -8.47 -20.72
CA ASN A 102 17.32 -9.72 -20.49
C ASN A 102 15.84 -9.43 -20.17
N THR A 103 14.97 -10.38 -20.51
CA THR A 103 13.55 -10.35 -20.11
C THR A 103 13.36 -11.32 -18.96
N TYR A 104 12.83 -10.81 -17.84
CA TYR A 104 12.51 -11.61 -16.65
C TYR A 104 10.99 -11.67 -16.49
N GLU A 105 10.46 -12.83 -16.14
CA GLU A 105 9.07 -12.95 -15.71
C GLU A 105 8.95 -12.58 -14.24
N VAL A 106 8.03 -11.68 -13.94
CA VAL A 106 7.69 -11.31 -12.57
C VAL A 106 6.33 -11.89 -12.24
N TYR A 107 6.33 -12.74 -11.21
CA TYR A 107 5.16 -13.39 -10.66
C TYR A 107 4.64 -12.56 -9.50
N VAL A 108 3.38 -12.15 -9.56
CA VAL A 108 2.77 -11.29 -8.54
C VAL A 108 1.59 -11.98 -7.90
N ARG A 109 1.62 -12.07 -6.57
CA ARG A 109 0.52 -12.53 -5.73
C ARG A 109 -0.11 -11.32 -5.05
N LEU A 110 -1.42 -11.16 -5.16
CA LEU A 110 -2.14 -10.13 -4.41
C LEU A 110 -2.27 -10.52 -2.94
N ARG A 111 -2.19 -9.55 -2.03
CA ARG A 111 -2.52 -9.79 -0.63
C ARG A 111 -4.00 -10.16 -0.49
N PRO A 112 -4.36 -11.16 0.32
CA PRO A 112 -5.75 -11.50 0.57
C PRO A 112 -6.57 -10.26 0.96
N HIS A 113 -7.80 -10.17 0.43
CA HIS A 113 -8.74 -9.07 0.65
C HIS A 113 -8.32 -7.68 0.14
N LEU A 114 -7.26 -7.57 -0.68
CA LEU A 114 -6.78 -6.31 -1.26
C LEU A 114 -7.92 -5.46 -1.87
N HIS A 115 -8.78 -6.07 -2.67
CA HIS A 115 -9.87 -5.35 -3.34
C HIS A 115 -10.88 -4.78 -2.33
N THR A 116 -11.34 -5.60 -1.38
CA THR A 116 -12.29 -5.15 -0.34
C THR A 116 -11.67 -4.09 0.57
N PHE A 117 -10.38 -4.19 0.87
CA PHE A 117 -9.63 -3.20 1.63
C PHE A 117 -9.63 -1.84 0.91
N LEU A 118 -9.23 -1.81 -0.36
CA LEU A 118 -9.19 -0.58 -1.16
C LEU A 118 -10.57 0.02 -1.36
N GLU A 119 -11.58 -0.82 -1.66
CA GLU A 119 -12.96 -0.38 -1.83
C GLU A 119 -13.50 0.33 -0.60
N ARG A 120 -13.38 -0.30 0.60
CA ARG A 120 -13.89 0.29 1.85
C ARG A 120 -13.20 1.59 2.22
N LEU A 121 -11.89 1.71 1.97
CA LEU A 121 -11.12 2.89 2.34
C LEU A 121 -11.26 4.04 1.34
N SER A 122 -11.47 3.75 0.07
CA SER A 122 -11.62 4.77 -0.97
C SER A 122 -12.79 5.73 -0.75
N ALA A 123 -13.80 5.33 0.04
CA ALA A 123 -14.92 6.19 0.40
C ALA A 123 -14.53 7.32 1.38
N ASN A 124 -13.52 7.10 2.22
CA ASN A 124 -13.16 7.98 3.33
C ASN A 124 -11.77 8.61 3.18
N TYR A 125 -10.91 8.04 2.33
CA TYR A 125 -9.51 8.43 2.20
C TYR A 125 -9.11 8.75 0.76
N GLU A 126 -8.27 9.76 0.60
CA GLU A 126 -7.46 9.95 -0.61
C GLU A 126 -6.30 8.94 -0.56
N ILE A 127 -6.41 7.84 -1.31
CA ILE A 127 -5.39 6.79 -1.31
C ILE A 127 -4.27 7.16 -2.29
N ILE A 128 -3.03 7.18 -1.80
CA ILE A 128 -1.82 7.46 -2.58
C ILE A 128 -0.86 6.28 -2.43
N LEU A 129 -0.43 5.71 -3.55
CA LEU A 129 0.65 4.71 -3.55
C LEU A 129 1.99 5.40 -3.53
N PHE A 130 2.80 5.10 -2.50
CA PHE A 130 4.17 5.57 -2.40
C PHE A 130 5.10 4.38 -2.18
N THR A 131 5.86 4.04 -3.22
CA THR A 131 6.72 2.87 -3.25
C THR A 131 8.05 3.19 -3.91
N ALA A 132 9.11 2.49 -3.50
CA ALA A 132 10.43 2.56 -4.15
C ALA A 132 10.50 1.74 -5.45
N SER A 133 9.47 0.93 -5.74
CA SER A 133 9.45 0.05 -6.89
C SER A 133 9.14 0.76 -8.20
N LYS A 134 9.58 0.14 -9.31
CA LYS A 134 9.43 0.76 -10.64
C LYS A 134 7.95 0.95 -10.98
N ARG A 135 7.65 2.12 -11.55
CA ARG A 135 6.33 2.50 -12.05
C ARG A 135 5.63 1.42 -12.90
N ILE A 136 6.37 0.65 -13.69
CA ILE A 136 5.80 -0.41 -14.53
C ILE A 136 5.05 -1.48 -13.71
N TYR A 137 5.52 -1.79 -12.49
CA TYR A 137 4.84 -2.73 -11.60
C TYR A 137 3.53 -2.14 -11.09
N ALA A 138 3.59 -0.91 -10.57
CA ALA A 138 2.44 -0.20 -10.03
C ALA A 138 1.36 0.02 -11.11
N ASP A 139 1.73 0.49 -12.30
CA ASP A 139 0.79 0.74 -13.39
C ASP A 139 0.05 -0.55 -13.81
N LYS A 140 0.74 -1.70 -13.86
CA LYS A 140 0.12 -2.99 -14.22
C LYS A 140 -0.88 -3.47 -13.16
N LEU A 141 -0.60 -3.21 -11.89
CA LEU A 141 -1.47 -3.56 -10.77
C LEU A 141 -2.69 -2.64 -10.68
N LEU A 142 -2.46 -1.32 -10.81
CA LEU A 142 -3.47 -0.28 -10.73
C LEU A 142 -4.52 -0.37 -11.84
N VAL A 143 -4.11 -0.69 -13.07
CA VAL A 143 -5.02 -0.80 -14.23
C VAL A 143 -6.05 -1.92 -14.06
N ARG A 144 -5.75 -2.95 -13.25
CA ARG A 144 -6.66 -4.09 -13.00
C ARG A 144 -7.51 -3.93 -11.74
N THR A 145 -7.23 -2.96 -10.89
CA THR A 145 -8.13 -2.59 -9.77
C THR A 145 -9.17 -1.56 -10.27
N PRO A 146 -10.48 -1.89 -10.31
CA PRO A 146 -11.47 -1.00 -10.91
C PRO A 146 -11.66 0.26 -10.05
N ARG A 147 -11.73 1.42 -10.72
CA ARG A 147 -12.34 2.71 -10.33
C ARG A 147 -11.93 3.43 -9.03
N TYR A 148 -11.21 2.81 -8.09
CA TYR A 148 -10.93 3.42 -6.78
C TYR A 148 -9.65 4.27 -6.71
N LEU A 149 -8.76 4.18 -7.72
CA LEU A 149 -7.43 4.79 -7.69
C LEU A 149 -7.15 5.74 -8.88
N ALA A 150 -8.16 5.99 -9.71
CA ALA A 150 -7.98 6.53 -11.06
C ALA A 150 -7.48 7.99 -11.20
N PRO A 151 -7.53 8.89 -10.20
CA PRO A 151 -6.90 10.20 -10.38
C PRO A 151 -5.57 10.42 -9.63
N PHE A 152 -5.18 9.60 -8.66
CA PHE A 152 -4.25 10.06 -7.60
C PHE A 152 -2.96 9.25 -7.41
N THR A 153 -2.53 8.50 -8.42
CA THR A 153 -1.24 7.79 -8.36
C THR A 153 -0.11 8.71 -8.80
N GLN A 154 0.36 9.56 -7.88
CA GLN A 154 1.66 10.22 -8.05
C GLN A 154 2.75 9.22 -7.67
N LEU A 155 3.12 8.36 -8.62
CA LEU A 155 4.34 7.57 -8.52
C LEU A 155 5.53 8.53 -8.54
N LEU A 156 6.10 8.80 -7.37
CA LEU A 156 7.34 9.55 -7.25
C LEU A 156 8.49 8.71 -7.82
N ASN A 157 8.68 8.77 -9.13
CA ASN A 157 9.97 8.45 -9.72
C ASN A 157 10.94 9.56 -9.30
N THR A 158 11.72 9.37 -8.23
CA THR A 158 13.01 10.06 -8.10
C THR A 158 14.09 9.26 -7.36
N PHE A 159 13.93 7.97 -7.13
CA PHE A 159 15.03 7.16 -6.60
C PHE A 159 15.09 5.80 -7.30
N VAL A 160 15.45 5.82 -8.58
CA VAL A 160 16.40 4.88 -9.20
C VAL A 160 17.19 5.65 -10.23
#